data_AF-A0A2V5XYM7-F1
#
_entry.id   AF-A0A2V5XYM7-F1
#
_cell.length_a   1.000
_cell.length_b   1.000
_cell.length_c   1.000
_cell.angle_alpha   90.00
_cell.angle_beta   90.00
_cell.angle_gamma   90.00
#
_symmetry.space_group_name_H-M   'P 1'
#
loop_
_entity.id
_entity.type
_entity.pdbx_description
1 polymer ?
#
loop_
_entity_poly.entity_id
_entity_poly.type
_entity_poly.pdbx_seq_one_letter_code
_entity_poly.pdbx_strand_id
1 'polypeptide(L)'
;MSDWLVRVARPNSVSAGSNHVFSAKRRLHFYVMRTKVEDNGVTAGFLKSRRIFRHTGCTRRGARGPIPRPVRVDGCQAAHDTMRYILILLSIAAWTAALQAAPPAESVRASQRPHLKSIYSGVHDLGEFVGKNSRGIVLVFLGTECPVARQYLPRLKELHAEYRSQGVQFLGIYSDVGVTVFHMAAHAHDEDIPFPVFQDVDHRLADRLEVSTTPEVVVLDSRQEKKYQGAIDNQYARHGGRGSPSENYLKDALQALVKGEPVARSYVPASGCPLERSAPKRTPRAVTYYKDVAPLVQKNCQVCHRQQGPGPFELITFDDVAFNAEKIREVVIDRRMPPWHGTLNPKYGKLLNDKRLSKDEIETIVAWIDGGSAEGNKSDAPPPVRWPAHAEWAIGKPDFVYRLPAPFQVPKSGTLEYQFFRVRLDYDRDRWFRAVEVKPGNPEVVHHISLHLAPSQSDQKYDGFAAMLFLYGLNGERAQVINDFVPGDTYNAKTYPPEQAVRIPKHSDLIFEVHYTPNNRAATTDQSMVAFQWAAAP
;
A
#
# COMPACT_ATOMS: atom_id res chain seq x y z
N MET A 1 -27.96 -37.61 7.72
CA MET A 1 -28.57 -37.33 6.40
C MET A 1 -27.58 -36.45 5.64
N SER A 2 -26.44 -36.98 5.19
CA SER A 2 -26.18 -37.72 3.94
C SER A 2 -26.34 -36.86 2.68
N ASP A 3 -25.16 -36.60 2.08
CA ASP A 3 -24.83 -36.36 0.66
C ASP A 3 -25.37 -35.12 -0.05
N TRP A 4 -24.48 -34.39 -0.75
CA TRP A 4 -24.42 -34.38 -2.23
C TRP A 4 -23.20 -33.58 -2.72
N LEU A 5 -22.34 -34.26 -3.47
CA LEU A 5 -21.08 -33.83 -4.07
C LEU A 5 -21.27 -33.05 -5.39
N VAL A 6 -20.43 -32.04 -5.56
CA VAL A 6 -19.66 -31.59 -6.74
C VAL A 6 -20.03 -32.20 -8.11
N ARG A 7 -20.38 -31.33 -9.08
CA ARG A 7 -20.25 -31.57 -10.52
C ARG A 7 -19.35 -30.51 -11.16
N VAL A 8 -18.16 -30.93 -11.60
CA VAL A 8 -17.30 -30.21 -12.55
C VAL A 8 -17.55 -30.80 -13.94
N ALA A 9 -17.88 -29.95 -14.90
CA ALA A 9 -18.09 -30.33 -16.29
C ALA A 9 -16.75 -30.53 -17.02
N ARG A 10 -16.59 -31.66 -17.71
CA ARG A 10 -15.53 -31.93 -18.67
C ARG A 10 -15.93 -31.43 -20.06
N PRO A 11 -15.00 -30.95 -20.90
CA PRO A 11 -15.18 -30.94 -22.35
C PRO A 11 -14.65 -32.22 -23.00
N ASN A 12 -15.32 -32.60 -24.09
CA ASN A 12 -15.17 -33.83 -24.85
C ASN A 12 -13.84 -33.94 -25.62
N SER A 13 -13.38 -35.19 -25.73
CA SER A 13 -12.36 -35.68 -26.67
C SER A 13 -12.95 -35.94 -28.06
N VAL A 14 -12.29 -35.50 -29.11
CA VAL A 14 -12.33 -36.11 -30.46
C VAL A 14 -10.90 -36.25 -30.99
N SER A 15 -10.70 -37.34 -31.71
CA SER A 15 -9.47 -38.09 -31.99
C SER A 15 -8.62 -37.61 -33.18
N ALA A 16 -7.31 -37.88 -33.03
CA ALA A 16 -6.36 -38.44 -34.01
C ALA A 16 -6.01 -37.66 -35.30
N GLY A 17 -4.72 -37.34 -35.42
CA GLY A 17 -4.03 -36.99 -36.65
C GLY A 17 -2.51 -36.91 -36.40
N SER A 18 -1.82 -38.03 -36.60
CA SER A 18 -0.38 -38.21 -36.49
C SER A 18 0.41 -37.44 -37.56
N ASN A 19 1.52 -36.79 -37.19
CA ASN A 19 2.75 -36.80 -38.00
C ASN A 19 4.00 -36.32 -37.22
N HIS A 20 5.13 -36.80 -37.71
CA HIS A 20 6.43 -37.02 -37.06
C HIS A 20 7.28 -35.78 -36.69
N VAL A 21 8.05 -35.97 -35.60
CA VAL A 21 9.49 -35.68 -35.41
C VAL A 21 9.97 -34.22 -35.53
N PHE A 22 10.43 -33.63 -34.41
CA PHE A 22 11.84 -33.28 -34.20
C PHE A 22 12.12 -33.00 -32.72
N SER A 23 12.98 -33.84 -32.13
CA SER A 23 13.61 -33.62 -30.83
C SER A 23 14.73 -32.59 -31.00
N ALA A 24 14.69 -31.51 -30.22
CA ALA A 24 15.87 -30.69 -29.97
C ALA A 24 15.83 -30.14 -28.53
N LYS A 25 16.36 -30.93 -27.59
CA LYS A 25 16.82 -30.43 -26.29
C LYS A 25 17.98 -29.46 -26.54
N ARG A 26 17.80 -28.16 -26.32
CA ARG A 26 18.91 -27.22 -26.11
C ARG A 26 18.90 -26.74 -24.67
N ARG A 27 19.88 -27.24 -23.91
CA ARG A 27 20.25 -26.74 -22.59
C ARG A 27 20.90 -25.36 -22.75
N LEU A 28 20.29 -24.31 -22.22
CA LEU A 28 21.01 -23.05 -21.99
C LEU A 28 21.89 -23.21 -20.74
N HIS A 29 23.21 -23.11 -20.95
CA HIS A 29 24.19 -22.96 -19.87
C HIS A 29 24.24 -21.50 -19.45
N PHE A 30 23.91 -21.22 -18.19
CA PHE A 30 24.19 -19.93 -17.56
C PHE A 30 25.62 -19.94 -17.02
N TYR A 31 26.48 -19.07 -17.56
CA TYR A 31 27.81 -18.79 -17.03
C TYR A 31 27.68 -17.81 -15.85
N VAL A 32 28.09 -18.26 -14.67
CA VAL A 32 28.24 -17.42 -13.46
C VAL A 32 29.68 -16.93 -13.40
N MET A 33 29.90 -15.62 -13.59
CA MET A 33 31.20 -15.00 -13.25
C MET A 33 31.24 -14.72 -11.74
N ARG A 34 32.11 -15.42 -11.01
CA ARG A 34 32.54 -15.06 -9.65
C ARG A 34 33.71 -14.07 -9.75
N THR A 35 33.56 -12.87 -9.22
CA THR A 35 34.68 -11.98 -8.91
C THR A 35 35.11 -12.19 -7.46
N LYS A 36 36.37 -12.59 -7.32
CA LYS A 36 37.11 -12.80 -6.07
C LYS A 36 37.60 -11.42 -5.58
N VAL A 37 37.32 -11.07 -4.33
CA VAL A 37 37.90 -9.89 -3.66
C VAL A 37 38.97 -10.41 -2.71
N GLU A 38 40.20 -9.92 -2.88
CA GLU A 38 41.35 -10.24 -2.04
C GLU A 38 41.48 -9.22 -0.91
N ASP A 39 41.68 -9.75 0.30
CA ASP A 39 42.05 -9.04 1.52
C ASP A 39 43.47 -8.46 1.42
N ASN A 40 43.67 -7.26 1.96
CA ASN A 40 44.94 -6.83 2.54
C ASN A 40 44.64 -5.84 3.68
N GLY A 41 44.95 -6.25 4.91
CA GLY A 41 44.85 -5.42 6.11
C GLY A 41 46.05 -4.50 6.32
N VAL A 42 45.97 -3.62 7.31
CA VAL A 42 47.04 -3.24 8.27
C VAL A 42 46.40 -2.57 9.50
N THR A 43 47.12 -2.71 10.60
CA THR A 43 46.89 -2.68 12.05
C THR A 43 46.66 -1.34 12.78
N ALA A 44 45.93 -1.46 13.90
CA ALA A 44 46.13 -0.94 15.27
C ALA A 44 46.69 0.46 15.57
N GLY A 45 46.01 1.16 16.50
CA GLY A 45 46.54 2.28 17.28
C GLY A 45 45.71 2.59 18.53
N PHE A 46 46.20 2.18 19.69
CA PHE A 46 45.72 2.55 21.04
C PHE A 46 46.11 4.01 21.37
N LEU A 47 45.25 4.74 22.10
CA LEU A 47 45.71 5.71 23.12
C LEU A 47 44.59 6.12 24.10
N LYS A 48 44.87 5.86 25.38
CA LYS A 48 44.16 6.38 26.57
C LYS A 48 44.52 7.85 26.80
N SER A 49 43.61 8.64 27.36
CA SER A 49 44.00 9.56 28.44
C SER A 49 42.85 9.86 29.42
N ARG A 50 43.23 9.97 30.70
CA ARG A 50 42.43 10.32 31.89
C ARG A 50 42.64 11.80 32.23
N ARG A 51 41.66 12.43 32.91
CA ARG A 51 41.75 13.31 34.12
C ARG A 51 40.35 13.91 34.37
N ILE A 52 39.64 13.70 35.49
CA ILE A 52 39.84 14.11 36.91
C ILE A 52 39.71 15.62 37.15
N PHE A 53 38.65 16.03 37.87
CA PHE A 53 38.56 17.02 38.98
C PHE A 53 37.11 16.87 39.57
N ARG A 54 36.83 16.36 40.79
CA ARG A 54 36.90 16.95 42.16
C ARG A 54 36.35 18.39 42.24
N HIS A 55 35.54 18.86 43.21
CA HIS A 55 34.98 18.37 44.48
C HIS A 55 33.98 19.45 45.02
N THR A 56 32.99 19.06 45.86
CA THR A 56 32.39 19.74 47.08
C THR A 56 32.02 21.25 47.05
N GLY A 57 30.97 21.80 47.68
CA GLY A 57 30.03 21.39 48.74
C GLY A 57 29.57 22.65 49.54
N CYS A 58 28.49 22.54 50.34
CA CYS A 58 28.01 23.43 51.44
C CYS A 58 27.40 24.82 51.12
N THR A 59 26.53 25.46 51.93
CA THR A 59 25.40 25.15 52.86
C THR A 59 24.79 26.50 53.35
N ARG A 60 23.53 26.46 53.83
CA ARG A 60 22.89 27.22 54.97
C ARG A 60 22.19 28.60 54.81
N ARG A 61 20.89 28.56 55.18
CA ARG A 61 20.11 29.31 56.22
C ARG A 61 19.92 30.84 56.18
N GLY A 62 18.66 31.24 56.42
CA GLY A 62 18.25 32.47 57.11
C GLY A 62 16.81 32.35 57.63
N ALA A 63 16.54 32.74 58.88
CA ALA A 63 15.29 32.52 59.61
C ALA A 63 14.75 33.81 60.28
N ARG A 64 13.41 33.92 60.32
CA ARG A 64 12.46 34.51 61.32
C ARG A 64 12.73 35.83 62.08
N GLY A 65 11.64 36.61 62.22
CA GLY A 65 11.31 37.50 63.36
C GLY A 65 9.81 37.92 63.35
N PRO A 66 9.17 38.24 64.51
CA PRO A 66 7.73 37.98 64.81
C PRO A 66 6.89 39.24 65.15
N ILE A 67 5.63 39.10 65.67
CA ILE A 67 4.82 39.96 66.61
C ILE A 67 3.27 39.72 66.41
N PRO A 68 2.31 39.90 67.37
CA PRO A 68 1.75 38.90 68.31
C PRO A 68 0.19 38.70 68.20
N ARG A 69 -0.41 37.97 69.15
CA ARG A 69 -1.87 37.68 69.26
C ARG A 69 -2.65 38.75 70.05
N PRO A 70 -4.00 38.78 69.91
CA PRO A 70 -4.87 38.64 71.09
C PRO A 70 -6.05 37.65 70.85
N VAL A 71 -6.28 36.75 71.81
CA VAL A 71 -7.41 36.67 72.77
C VAL A 71 -8.68 36.03 72.21
N ARG A 72 -9.07 34.93 72.85
CA ARG A 72 -10.22 34.06 72.57
C ARG A 72 -11.38 34.50 73.46
N VAL A 73 -12.61 34.49 72.94
CA VAL A 73 -13.84 34.48 73.73
C VAL A 73 -14.74 33.38 73.18
N ASP A 74 -15.31 32.61 74.10
CA ASP A 74 -16.05 31.36 73.90
C ASP A 74 -17.44 31.55 73.28
N GLY A 75 -17.96 30.46 72.70
CA GLY A 75 -19.41 30.24 72.64
C GLY A 75 -20.01 30.04 71.24
N CYS A 76 -19.97 28.80 70.73
CA CYS A 76 -21.09 28.13 70.04
C CYS A 76 -20.58 26.81 69.43
N GLN A 77 -20.32 25.86 70.32
CA GLN A 77 -19.75 24.56 70.01
C GLN A 77 -20.84 23.50 70.17
N ALA A 78 -21.75 23.41 69.19
CA ALA A 78 -22.70 22.30 69.09
C ALA A 78 -23.43 22.18 67.74
N ALA A 79 -23.57 23.25 66.94
CA ALA A 79 -24.42 23.21 65.73
C ALA A 79 -23.66 23.13 64.39
N HIS A 80 -22.35 23.41 64.37
CA HIS A 80 -21.57 23.43 63.12
C HIS A 80 -20.84 22.12 62.81
N ASP A 81 -20.63 21.25 63.79
CA ASP A 81 -19.93 19.98 63.57
C ASP A 81 -20.84 18.93 62.93
N THR A 82 -22.13 18.87 63.28
CA THR A 82 -23.09 17.95 62.64
C THR A 82 -23.31 18.26 61.16
N MET A 83 -23.34 19.54 60.77
CA MET A 83 -23.48 19.92 59.35
C MET A 83 -22.19 19.68 58.55
N ARG A 84 -21.01 19.82 59.18
CA ARG A 84 -19.72 19.45 58.56
C ARG A 84 -19.56 17.94 58.40
N TYR A 85 -19.98 17.13 59.38
CA TYR A 85 -19.94 15.68 59.26
C TYR A 85 -20.93 15.16 58.21
N ILE A 86 -22.13 15.76 58.08
CA ILE A 86 -23.09 15.38 57.03
C ILE A 86 -22.58 15.77 55.64
N LEU A 87 -21.95 16.94 55.47
CA LEU A 87 -21.35 17.34 54.18
C LEU A 87 -20.07 16.55 53.84
N ILE A 88 -19.30 16.12 54.84
CA ILE A 88 -18.16 15.22 54.65
C ILE A 88 -18.64 13.80 54.32
N LEU A 89 -19.69 13.30 54.96
CA LEU A 89 -20.26 11.98 54.65
C LEU A 89 -20.99 11.97 53.30
N LEU A 90 -21.66 13.05 52.91
CA LEU A 90 -22.26 13.18 51.58
C LEU A 90 -21.20 13.35 50.48
N SER A 91 -20.07 14.02 50.76
CA SER A 91 -18.96 14.09 49.81
C SER A 91 -18.19 12.78 49.71
N ILE A 92 -18.03 12.02 50.80
CA ILE A 92 -17.46 10.66 50.78
C ILE A 92 -18.40 9.68 50.06
N ALA A 93 -19.72 9.77 50.26
CA ALA A 93 -20.70 8.93 49.56
C ALA A 93 -20.80 9.28 48.05
N ALA A 94 -20.67 10.57 47.69
CA ALA A 94 -20.57 10.98 46.30
C ALA A 94 -19.23 10.54 45.66
N TRP A 95 -18.14 10.49 46.44
CA TRP A 95 -16.86 9.97 45.99
C TRP A 95 -16.84 8.45 45.86
N THR A 96 -17.54 7.69 46.71
CA THR A 96 -17.65 6.23 46.56
C THR A 96 -18.58 5.84 45.40
N ALA A 97 -19.65 6.60 45.15
CA ALA A 97 -20.49 6.41 43.97
C ALA A 97 -19.75 6.78 42.66
N ALA A 98 -18.89 7.80 42.68
CA ALA A 98 -18.04 8.16 41.55
C ALA A 98 -16.87 7.18 41.31
N LEU A 99 -16.43 6.43 42.34
CA LEU A 99 -15.40 5.40 42.19
C LEU A 99 -15.93 4.04 41.70
N GLN A 100 -17.25 3.82 41.68
CA GLN A 100 -17.86 2.58 41.16
C GLN A 100 -18.46 2.70 39.76
N ALA A 101 -18.59 3.92 39.23
CA ALA A 101 -18.81 4.10 37.80
C ALA A 101 -17.45 4.11 37.10
N ALA A 102 -16.92 2.92 36.80
CA ALA A 102 -15.91 2.81 35.76
C ALA A 102 -16.46 3.57 34.52
N PRO A 103 -15.70 4.49 33.92
CA PRO A 103 -16.14 5.13 32.69
C PRO A 103 -16.52 4.01 31.71
N PRO A 104 -17.63 4.11 30.97
CA PRO A 104 -17.93 3.12 29.95
C PRO A 104 -16.67 3.04 29.08
N ALA A 105 -16.12 1.82 28.96
CA ALA A 105 -14.92 1.56 28.18
C ALA A 105 -15.03 2.38 26.90
N GLU A 106 -14.16 3.38 26.77
CA GLU A 106 -14.14 4.30 25.65
C GLU A 106 -14.22 3.44 24.40
N SER A 107 -15.34 3.54 23.68
CA SER A 107 -15.55 2.71 22.50
C SER A 107 -14.38 3.00 21.57
N VAL A 108 -13.47 2.03 21.43
CA VAL A 108 -12.31 2.12 20.54
C VAL A 108 -12.84 2.66 19.23
N ARG A 109 -12.40 3.88 18.86
CA ARG A 109 -12.81 4.53 17.60
C ARG A 109 -12.64 3.49 16.50
N ALA A 110 -13.62 3.32 15.63
CA ALA A 110 -13.60 2.30 14.58
C ALA A 110 -12.28 2.30 13.78
N SER A 111 -11.62 3.47 13.65
CA SER A 111 -10.33 3.67 13.01
C SER A 111 -9.12 3.03 13.71
N GLN A 112 -9.24 2.56 14.95
CA GLN A 112 -8.17 1.92 15.73
C GLN A 112 -8.35 0.40 15.87
N ARG A 113 -9.40 -0.17 15.28
CA ARG A 113 -9.60 -1.62 15.33
C ARG A 113 -8.56 -2.33 14.45
N PRO A 114 -8.02 -3.50 14.88
CA PRO A 114 -7.12 -4.27 14.06
C PRO A 114 -7.84 -4.73 12.78
N HIS A 115 -7.19 -4.56 11.63
CA HIS A 115 -7.74 -5.01 10.35
C HIS A 115 -7.08 -6.34 9.96
N LEU A 116 -7.82 -7.43 10.11
CA LEU A 116 -7.35 -8.76 9.72
C LEU A 116 -7.81 -9.06 8.29
N LYS A 117 -6.88 -9.04 7.34
CA LYS A 117 -7.19 -9.28 5.93
C LYS A 117 -7.09 -10.77 5.61
N SER A 118 -8.15 -11.34 5.06
CA SER A 118 -8.18 -12.74 4.60
C SER A 118 -7.72 -12.88 3.14
N ILE A 119 -7.57 -14.13 2.68
CA ILE A 119 -7.24 -14.43 1.27
C ILE A 119 -8.30 -13.95 0.27
N TYR A 120 -9.53 -13.73 0.73
CA TYR A 120 -10.63 -13.20 -0.08
C TYR A 120 -10.72 -11.67 -0.04
N SER A 121 -9.68 -11.00 0.49
CA SER A 121 -9.61 -9.54 0.68
C SER A 121 -10.70 -8.94 1.59
N GLY A 122 -11.42 -9.77 2.35
CA GLY A 122 -12.29 -9.31 3.43
C GLY A 122 -11.48 -8.85 4.64
N VAL A 123 -11.94 -7.77 5.29
CA VAL A 123 -11.40 -7.28 6.56
C VAL A 123 -12.28 -7.77 7.69
N HIS A 124 -11.67 -8.41 8.69
CA HIS A 124 -12.37 -9.02 9.82
C HIS A 124 -11.94 -8.39 11.16
N ASP A 125 -12.88 -8.28 12.10
CA ASP A 125 -12.63 -7.96 13.50
C ASP A 125 -12.52 -9.25 14.35
N LEU A 126 -11.74 -9.22 15.43
CA LEU A 126 -11.61 -10.37 16.35
C LEU A 126 -12.95 -10.83 16.93
N GLY A 127 -13.90 -9.91 17.13
CA GLY A 127 -15.23 -10.21 17.64
C GLY A 127 -16.06 -11.13 16.74
N GLU A 128 -15.79 -11.15 15.43
CA GLU A 128 -16.46 -12.06 14.50
C GLU A 128 -16.12 -13.53 14.78
N PHE A 129 -14.97 -13.78 15.39
CA PHE A 129 -14.52 -15.13 15.75
C PHE A 129 -14.94 -15.54 17.15
N VAL A 130 -15.72 -14.72 17.89
CA VAL A 130 -16.22 -15.09 19.21
C VAL A 130 -17.71 -15.48 19.12
N GLY A 131 -17.97 -16.78 19.03
CA GLY A 131 -19.33 -17.33 19.05
C GLY A 131 -19.86 -17.64 20.45
N LYS A 132 -21.17 -17.95 20.58
CA LYS A 132 -21.83 -18.30 21.86
C LYS A 132 -21.16 -19.46 22.63
N ASN A 133 -20.54 -20.40 21.91
CA ASN A 133 -19.85 -21.56 22.49
C ASN A 133 -18.32 -21.40 22.51
N SER A 134 -17.80 -20.21 22.17
CA SER A 134 -16.36 -19.98 22.17
C SER A 134 -15.86 -19.79 23.60
N ARG A 135 -14.82 -20.54 23.97
CA ARG A 135 -14.07 -20.39 25.22
C ARG A 135 -12.94 -19.38 25.08
N GLY A 136 -12.41 -19.20 23.87
CA GLY A 136 -11.42 -18.19 23.56
C GLY A 136 -10.78 -18.38 22.19
N ILE A 137 -9.81 -17.52 21.91
CA ILE A 137 -9.07 -17.46 20.66
C ILE A 137 -7.57 -17.57 20.94
N VAL A 138 -6.86 -18.35 20.15
CA VAL A 138 -5.40 -18.41 20.08
C VAL A 138 -4.95 -17.70 18.82
N LEU A 139 -4.30 -16.56 19.00
CA LEU A 139 -3.60 -15.86 17.93
C LEU A 139 -2.20 -16.44 17.82
N VAL A 140 -1.85 -16.97 16.66
CA VAL A 140 -0.55 -17.57 16.38
C VAL A 140 0.19 -16.66 15.42
N PHE A 141 1.13 -15.87 15.92
CA PHE A 141 1.95 -15.00 15.09
C PHE A 141 3.02 -15.82 14.39
N LEU A 142 2.98 -15.87 13.06
CA LEU A 142 3.84 -16.68 12.21
C LEU A 142 4.65 -15.78 11.27
N GLY A 143 5.85 -16.24 10.92
CA GLY A 143 6.65 -15.64 9.85
C GLY A 143 6.89 -16.66 8.75
N THR A 144 6.78 -16.24 7.48
CA THR A 144 6.88 -17.14 6.31
C THR A 144 8.26 -17.75 6.14
N GLU A 145 9.29 -17.14 6.73
CA GLU A 145 10.69 -17.58 6.64
C GLU A 145 11.27 -17.99 8.00
N CYS A 146 10.45 -18.01 9.06
CA CYS A 146 10.95 -18.32 10.39
C CYS A 146 11.14 -19.85 10.57
N PRO A 147 12.39 -20.35 10.74
CA PRO A 147 12.62 -21.78 10.91
C PRO A 147 12.03 -22.33 12.21
N VAL A 148 11.99 -21.50 13.27
CA VAL A 148 11.40 -21.90 14.55
C VAL A 148 9.88 -22.02 14.44
N ALA A 149 9.22 -21.10 13.70
CA ALA A 149 7.79 -21.15 13.46
C ALA A 149 7.42 -22.43 12.72
N ARG A 150 8.18 -22.76 11.67
CA ARG A 150 8.04 -24.01 10.92
C ARG A 150 8.15 -25.26 11.80
N GLN A 151 9.16 -25.31 12.68
CA GLN A 151 9.33 -26.43 13.62
C GLN A 151 8.14 -26.61 14.58
N TYR A 152 7.49 -25.50 14.95
CA TYR A 152 6.34 -25.53 15.85
C TYR A 152 5.00 -25.84 15.19
N LEU A 153 4.89 -25.79 13.86
CA LEU A 153 3.63 -26.04 13.15
C LEU A 153 3.01 -27.39 13.50
N PRO A 154 3.73 -28.53 13.55
CA PRO A 154 3.14 -29.82 13.97
C PRO A 154 2.47 -29.75 15.35
N ARG A 155 3.12 -29.13 16.34
CA ARG A 155 2.55 -28.97 17.69
C ARG A 155 1.33 -28.06 17.69
N LEU A 156 1.35 -26.99 16.92
CA LEU A 156 0.21 -26.08 16.77
C LEU A 156 -0.98 -26.80 16.12
N LYS A 157 -0.75 -27.70 15.15
CA LYS A 157 -1.78 -28.54 14.54
C LYS A 157 -2.39 -29.51 15.54
N GLU A 158 -1.56 -30.16 16.35
CA GLU A 158 -2.01 -31.06 17.43
C GLU A 158 -2.91 -30.32 18.44
N LEU A 159 -2.46 -29.15 18.92
CA LEU A 159 -3.22 -28.35 19.87
C LEU A 159 -4.52 -27.81 19.25
N HIS A 160 -4.50 -27.36 18.00
CA HIS A 160 -5.72 -26.97 17.29
C HIS A 160 -6.73 -28.13 17.23
N ALA A 161 -6.27 -29.34 16.86
CA ALA A 161 -7.13 -30.52 16.80
C ALA A 161 -7.71 -30.88 18.19
N GLU A 162 -6.91 -30.79 19.25
CA GLU A 162 -7.29 -31.12 20.63
C GLU A 162 -8.34 -30.13 21.19
N TYR A 163 -8.14 -28.82 20.98
CA TYR A 163 -8.95 -27.78 21.65
C TYR A 163 -10.07 -27.18 20.80
N ARG A 164 -10.10 -27.41 19.48
CA ARG A 164 -11.16 -26.89 18.60
C ARG A 164 -12.56 -27.35 19.02
N SER A 165 -12.72 -28.63 19.34
CA SER A 165 -14.00 -29.20 19.79
C SER A 165 -14.43 -28.68 21.17
N GLN A 166 -13.50 -28.09 21.93
CA GLN A 166 -13.72 -27.54 23.26
C GLN A 166 -14.00 -26.02 23.23
N GLY A 167 -14.20 -25.45 22.04
CA GLY A 167 -14.56 -24.04 21.87
C GLY A 167 -13.39 -23.07 21.77
N VAL A 168 -12.15 -23.56 21.62
CA VAL A 168 -10.97 -22.72 21.37
C VAL A 168 -10.73 -22.61 19.87
N GLN A 169 -10.63 -21.39 19.35
CA GLN A 169 -10.33 -21.16 17.93
C GLN A 169 -8.90 -20.71 17.74
N PHE A 170 -8.20 -21.26 16.75
CA PHE A 170 -6.87 -20.81 16.37
C PHE A 170 -6.97 -19.90 15.14
N LEU A 171 -6.19 -18.82 15.13
CA LEU A 171 -6.05 -17.91 13.99
C LEU A 171 -4.55 -17.66 13.77
N GLY A 172 -4.05 -17.93 12.57
CA GLY A 172 -2.69 -17.57 12.18
C GLY A 172 -2.61 -16.10 11.79
N ILE A 173 -1.65 -15.37 12.32
CA ILE A 173 -1.49 -13.93 12.10
C ILE A 173 -0.11 -13.68 11.48
N TYR A 174 -0.10 -13.06 10.31
CA TYR A 174 1.11 -12.63 9.61
C TYR A 174 1.23 -11.12 9.70
N SER A 175 2.26 -10.66 10.40
CA SER A 175 2.51 -9.23 10.61
C SER A 175 3.79 -8.73 9.93
N ASP A 176 4.68 -9.61 9.45
CA ASP A 176 5.98 -9.18 8.90
C ASP A 176 5.84 -8.22 7.70
N VAL A 177 6.66 -7.16 7.67
CA VAL A 177 6.68 -6.21 6.55
C VAL A 177 7.05 -6.90 5.24
N GLY A 178 6.22 -6.72 4.21
CA GLY A 178 6.44 -7.32 2.89
C GLY A 178 5.81 -8.71 2.71
N VAL A 179 5.28 -9.33 3.76
CA VAL A 179 4.38 -10.48 3.61
C VAL A 179 3.06 -9.97 3.08
N THR A 180 2.74 -10.35 1.84
CA THR A 180 1.45 -10.04 1.20
C THR A 180 0.44 -11.14 1.50
N VAL A 181 -0.84 -10.89 1.22
CA VAL A 181 -1.89 -11.92 1.27
C VAL A 181 -1.51 -13.16 0.43
N PHE A 182 -0.83 -12.97 -0.69
CA PHE A 182 -0.34 -14.07 -1.54
C PHE A 182 0.75 -14.89 -0.85
N HIS A 183 1.76 -14.24 -0.25
CA HIS A 183 2.82 -14.93 0.49
C HIS A 183 2.25 -15.72 1.68
N MET A 184 1.33 -15.11 2.44
CA MET A 184 0.59 -15.77 3.51
C MET A 184 -0.17 -17.00 3.01
N ALA A 185 -0.94 -16.86 1.93
CA ALA A 185 -1.75 -17.94 1.37
C ALA A 185 -0.89 -19.12 0.90
N ALA A 186 0.22 -18.83 0.20
CA ALA A 186 1.17 -19.83 -0.26
C ALA A 186 1.78 -20.58 0.93
N HIS A 187 2.29 -19.87 1.94
CA HIS A 187 2.87 -20.51 3.12
C HIS A 187 1.84 -21.36 3.89
N ALA A 188 0.62 -20.85 4.09
CA ALA A 188 -0.42 -21.60 4.79
C ALA A 188 -0.84 -22.88 4.05
N HIS A 189 -0.82 -22.84 2.71
CA HIS A 189 -1.04 -24.00 1.87
C HIS A 189 0.12 -25.00 1.95
N ASP A 190 1.35 -24.54 1.71
CA ASP A 190 2.55 -25.38 1.65
C ASP A 190 2.85 -26.10 2.98
N GLU A 191 2.51 -25.45 4.09
CA GLU A 191 2.70 -26.00 5.43
C GLU A 191 1.43 -26.65 6.02
N ASP A 192 0.38 -26.88 5.21
CA ASP A 192 -0.89 -27.52 5.61
C ASP A 192 -1.48 -26.95 6.93
N ILE A 193 -1.63 -25.63 7.03
CA ILE A 193 -2.14 -24.96 8.24
C ILE A 193 -3.65 -25.17 8.35
N PRO A 194 -4.17 -25.83 9.41
CA PRO A 194 -5.58 -26.27 9.49
C PRO A 194 -6.54 -25.23 10.08
N PHE A 195 -6.06 -24.02 10.34
CA PHE A 195 -6.81 -22.92 10.91
C PHE A 195 -6.73 -21.67 10.02
N PRO A 196 -7.73 -20.78 10.07
CA PRO A 196 -7.74 -19.57 9.26
C PRO A 196 -6.49 -18.71 9.50
N VAL A 197 -5.96 -18.12 8.43
CA VAL A 197 -4.82 -17.20 8.48
C VAL A 197 -5.21 -15.82 8.00
N PHE A 198 -4.64 -14.80 8.62
CA PHE A 198 -4.91 -13.40 8.33
C PHE A 198 -3.62 -12.59 8.29
N GLN A 199 -3.62 -11.58 7.43
CA GLN A 199 -2.60 -10.55 7.42
C GLN A 199 -3.03 -9.45 8.40
N ASP A 200 -2.16 -9.12 9.36
CA ASP A 200 -2.31 -7.97 10.25
C ASP A 200 -1.79 -6.72 9.54
N VAL A 201 -2.71 -5.98 8.92
CA VAL A 201 -2.35 -4.79 8.15
C VAL A 201 -1.84 -3.69 9.08
N ASP A 202 -0.70 -3.11 8.73
CA ASP A 202 -0.01 -2.04 9.48
C ASP A 202 0.42 -2.40 10.92
N HIS A 203 0.59 -3.70 11.25
CA HIS A 203 1.05 -4.18 12.57
C HIS A 203 0.12 -3.84 13.73
N ARG A 204 -1.13 -3.43 13.48
CA ARG A 204 -2.02 -2.90 14.52
C ARG A 204 -2.29 -3.92 15.62
N LEU A 205 -2.51 -5.19 15.25
CA LEU A 205 -2.75 -6.25 16.23
C LEU A 205 -1.46 -6.61 16.97
N ALA A 206 -0.35 -6.77 16.25
CA ALA A 206 0.96 -7.07 16.83
C ALA A 206 1.42 -5.99 17.80
N ASP A 207 1.29 -4.71 17.45
CA ASP A 207 1.65 -3.56 18.30
C ASP A 207 0.77 -3.51 19.55
N ARG A 208 -0.55 -3.66 19.41
CA ARG A 208 -1.48 -3.66 20.54
C ARG A 208 -1.23 -4.79 21.52
N LEU A 209 -0.80 -5.95 21.01
CA LEU A 209 -0.49 -7.12 21.83
C LEU A 209 0.99 -7.19 22.23
N GLU A 210 1.79 -6.20 21.82
CA GLU A 210 3.22 -6.10 22.09
C GLU A 210 4.03 -7.32 21.58
N VAL A 211 3.59 -7.95 20.50
CA VAL A 211 4.24 -9.13 19.93
C VAL A 211 5.47 -8.73 19.15
N SER A 212 6.63 -9.30 19.49
CA SER A 212 7.91 -8.95 18.88
C SER A 212 8.64 -10.13 18.24
N THR A 213 8.10 -11.34 18.35
CA THR A 213 8.79 -12.58 17.97
C THR A 213 7.86 -13.50 17.17
N THR A 214 8.42 -14.28 16.26
CA THR A 214 7.73 -15.37 15.54
C THR A 214 8.48 -16.70 15.77
N PRO A 215 7.80 -17.80 16.17
CA PRO A 215 6.40 -17.86 16.55
C PRO A 215 6.18 -17.32 17.96
N GLU A 216 5.09 -16.59 18.15
CA GLU A 216 4.58 -16.19 19.47
C GLU A 216 3.07 -16.38 19.49
N VAL A 217 2.53 -16.89 20.60
CA VAL A 217 1.09 -17.11 20.73
C VAL A 217 0.47 -16.18 21.75
N VAL A 218 -0.75 -15.72 21.49
CA VAL A 218 -1.57 -14.95 22.44
C VAL A 218 -2.92 -15.64 22.61
N VAL A 219 -3.30 -15.94 23.84
CA VAL A 219 -4.58 -16.54 24.19
C VAL A 219 -5.49 -15.46 24.75
N LEU A 220 -6.64 -15.28 24.11
CA LEU A 220 -7.71 -14.40 24.53
C LEU A 220 -8.90 -15.24 25.01
N ASP A 221 -9.58 -14.82 26.07
CA ASP A 221 -10.85 -15.44 26.47
C ASP A 221 -12.03 -15.01 25.57
N SER A 222 -13.24 -15.50 25.87
CA SER A 222 -14.47 -15.11 25.15
C SER A 222 -14.85 -13.63 25.30
N ARG A 223 -14.22 -12.89 26.22
CA ARG A 223 -14.36 -11.44 26.38
C ARG A 223 -13.21 -10.68 25.70
N GLN A 224 -12.37 -11.40 24.94
CA GLN A 224 -11.17 -10.90 24.29
C GLN A 224 -10.10 -10.37 25.26
N GLU A 225 -10.13 -10.81 26.53
CA GLU A 225 -9.11 -10.47 27.51
C GLU A 225 -7.91 -11.42 27.37
N LYS A 226 -6.70 -10.84 27.32
CA LYS A 226 -5.45 -11.61 27.25
C LYS A 226 -5.22 -12.44 28.51
N LYS A 227 -5.15 -13.77 28.36
CA LYS A 227 -4.89 -14.74 29.44
C LYS A 227 -3.49 -15.32 29.40
N TYR A 228 -2.93 -15.46 28.19
CA TYR A 228 -1.58 -15.95 27.99
C TYR A 228 -0.93 -15.24 26.81
N GLN A 229 0.37 -15.02 26.89
CA GLN A 229 1.19 -14.62 25.74
C GLN A 229 2.57 -15.26 25.85
N GLY A 230 3.11 -15.78 24.75
CA GLY A 230 4.49 -16.25 24.77
C GLY A 230 4.83 -17.47 23.93
N ALA A 231 5.78 -18.24 24.47
CA ALA A 231 6.27 -19.48 23.90
C ALA A 231 5.20 -20.58 23.86
N ILE A 232 5.29 -21.49 22.89
CA ILE A 232 4.38 -22.64 22.81
C ILE A 232 4.76 -23.70 23.86
N ASP A 233 6.05 -24.01 23.92
CA ASP A 233 6.71 -24.87 24.90
C ASP A 233 8.19 -24.49 24.98
N ASN A 234 9.04 -25.30 25.60
CA ASN A 234 10.48 -25.07 25.69
C ASN A 234 11.36 -25.98 24.80
N GLN A 235 10.79 -26.58 23.76
CA GLN A 235 11.48 -27.52 22.86
C GLN A 235 12.39 -26.84 21.85
N TYR A 236 11.93 -25.81 21.13
CA TYR A 236 12.69 -25.19 20.04
C TYR A 236 13.10 -23.75 20.37
N ALA A 237 14.29 -23.37 19.92
CA ALA A 237 14.81 -22.02 20.01
C ALA A 237 15.61 -21.67 18.75
N ARG A 238 15.94 -20.39 18.58
CA ARG A 238 16.70 -19.91 17.42
C ARG A 238 18.06 -20.59 17.23
N HIS A 239 18.67 -21.04 18.33
CA HIS A 239 19.99 -21.70 18.35
C HIS A 239 19.91 -23.04 19.09
N GLY A 240 19.16 -23.99 18.52
CA GLY A 240 19.07 -25.37 19.01
C GLY A 240 17.70 -25.76 19.53
N GLY A 241 17.61 -26.93 20.14
CA GLY A 241 16.37 -27.46 20.69
C GLY A 241 16.60 -28.72 21.51
N ARG A 242 15.53 -29.19 22.15
CA ARG A 242 15.48 -30.41 22.94
C ARG A 242 14.84 -31.53 22.12
N GLY A 243 15.16 -32.79 22.47
CA GLY A 243 14.48 -33.95 21.87
C GLY A 243 12.97 -33.96 22.15
N SER A 244 12.56 -33.42 23.29
CA SER A 244 11.16 -33.27 23.72
C SER A 244 10.98 -32.04 24.63
N PRO A 245 9.78 -31.47 24.72
CA PRO A 245 9.49 -30.38 25.66
C PRO A 245 9.43 -30.92 27.09
N SER A 246 9.95 -30.16 28.05
CA SER A 246 9.77 -30.44 29.49
C SER A 246 8.69 -29.56 30.13
N GLU A 247 8.30 -28.47 29.50
CA GLU A 247 7.20 -27.58 29.93
C GLU A 247 6.31 -27.27 28.73
N ASN A 248 4.98 -27.31 28.87
CA ASN A 248 4.01 -27.16 27.77
C ASN A 248 3.11 -25.93 27.95
N TYR A 249 3.69 -24.74 27.91
CA TYR A 249 3.04 -23.50 28.33
C TYR A 249 1.69 -23.22 27.67
N LEU A 250 1.61 -23.31 26.34
CA LEU A 250 0.35 -23.06 25.63
C LEU A 250 -0.69 -24.12 25.99
N LYS A 251 -0.29 -25.39 26.10
CA LYS A 251 -1.21 -26.47 26.49
C LYS A 251 -1.78 -26.22 27.88
N ASP A 252 -0.93 -25.88 28.85
CA ASP A 252 -1.35 -25.62 30.22
C ASP A 252 -2.31 -24.41 30.29
N ALA A 253 -2.02 -23.34 29.52
CA ALA A 253 -2.89 -22.18 29.42
C ALA A 253 -4.25 -22.51 28.79
N LEU A 254 -4.27 -23.34 27.76
CA LEU A 254 -5.51 -23.79 27.12
C LEU A 254 -6.34 -24.66 28.06
N GLN A 255 -5.72 -25.60 28.78
CA GLN A 255 -6.40 -26.43 29.76
C GLN A 255 -7.06 -25.60 30.87
N ALA A 256 -6.36 -24.60 31.39
CA ALA A 256 -6.94 -23.67 32.36
C ALA A 256 -8.11 -22.89 31.74
N LEU A 257 -7.95 -22.38 30.51
CA LEU A 257 -8.99 -21.63 29.80
C LEU A 257 -10.28 -22.44 29.60
N VAL A 258 -10.20 -23.68 29.09
CA VAL A 258 -11.41 -24.51 28.88
C VAL A 258 -12.08 -24.91 30.20
N LYS A 259 -11.31 -25.08 31.28
CA LYS A 259 -11.84 -25.34 32.63
C LYS A 259 -12.40 -24.10 33.33
N GLY A 260 -12.08 -22.89 32.84
CA GLY A 260 -12.41 -21.64 33.51
C GLY A 260 -11.52 -21.37 34.75
N GLU A 261 -10.34 -21.96 34.80
CA GLU A 261 -9.36 -21.79 35.86
C GLU A 261 -8.38 -20.65 35.52
N PRO A 262 -7.76 -20.00 36.52
CA PRO A 262 -6.70 -19.02 36.28
C PRO A 262 -5.49 -19.64 35.57
N VAL A 263 -4.98 -18.97 34.53
CA VAL A 263 -3.73 -19.36 33.87
C VAL A 263 -2.55 -19.06 34.78
N ALA A 264 -1.83 -20.09 35.22
CA ALA A 264 -0.76 -19.98 36.23
C ALA A 264 0.42 -19.10 35.78
N ARG A 265 0.80 -19.17 34.49
CA ARG A 265 1.84 -18.33 33.89
C ARG A 265 1.21 -17.55 32.75
N SER A 266 0.92 -16.27 32.96
CA SER A 266 0.30 -15.42 31.93
C SER A 266 1.25 -14.94 30.85
N TYR A 267 2.57 -15.02 31.07
CA TYR A 267 3.59 -14.67 30.09
C TYR A 267 4.83 -15.56 30.17
N VAL A 268 5.34 -16.00 29.02
CA VAL A 268 6.65 -16.68 28.89
C VAL A 268 7.34 -16.21 27.61
N PRO A 269 8.55 -15.63 27.66
CA PRO A 269 9.21 -15.12 26.45
C PRO A 269 9.32 -16.18 25.33
N ALA A 270 8.81 -15.85 24.14
CA ALA A 270 8.96 -16.69 22.97
C ALA A 270 10.40 -16.66 22.43
N SER A 271 10.87 -17.81 21.96
CA SER A 271 12.15 -17.93 21.27
C SER A 271 11.90 -18.09 19.78
N GLY A 272 12.45 -17.20 18.95
CA GLY A 272 12.13 -17.19 17.54
C GLY A 272 12.87 -16.13 16.72
N CYS A 273 12.36 -15.85 15.54
CA CYS A 273 12.82 -14.71 14.73
C CYS A 273 12.17 -13.42 15.23
N PRO A 274 12.87 -12.28 15.18
CA PRO A 274 12.24 -10.98 15.38
C PRO A 274 11.12 -10.80 14.35
N LEU A 275 9.98 -10.30 14.80
CA LEU A 275 8.91 -9.86 13.92
C LEU A 275 9.42 -8.64 13.14
N GLU A 276 9.39 -8.72 11.80
CA GLU A 276 9.87 -7.66 10.93
C GLU A 276 8.89 -6.49 10.97
N ARG A 277 9.23 -5.46 11.74
CA ARG A 277 8.42 -4.25 11.88
C ARG A 277 8.81 -3.20 10.85
N SER A 278 7.81 -2.41 10.42
CA SER A 278 8.09 -1.10 9.82
C SER A 278 8.84 -0.27 10.85
N ALA A 279 9.86 0.48 10.43
CA ALA A 279 10.56 1.41 11.32
C ALA A 279 9.53 2.27 12.08
N PRO A 280 9.74 2.53 13.39
CA PRO A 280 8.76 3.24 14.20
C PRO A 280 8.40 4.56 13.52
N LYS A 281 7.09 4.78 13.29
CA LYS A 281 6.57 6.04 12.75
C LYS A 281 7.12 7.16 13.63
N ARG A 282 7.96 8.03 13.05
CA ARG A 282 8.39 9.27 13.71
C ARG A 282 7.13 9.98 14.20
N THR A 283 7.15 10.50 15.43
CA THR A 283 6.05 11.31 15.99
C THR A 283 5.54 12.25 14.90
N PRO A 284 4.24 12.25 14.56
CA PRO A 284 3.77 13.00 13.42
C PRO A 284 4.15 14.46 13.64
N ARG A 285 5.00 14.98 12.76
CA ARG A 285 4.89 16.39 12.39
C ARG A 285 3.40 16.58 12.08
N ALA A 286 2.74 17.59 12.64
CA ALA A 286 1.33 17.83 12.33
C ALA A 286 1.19 18.06 10.82
N VAL A 287 0.83 17.00 10.09
CA VAL A 287 0.70 17.01 8.64
C VAL A 287 -0.63 17.67 8.34
N THR A 288 -0.61 18.68 7.48
CA THR A 288 -1.83 19.39 7.07
C THR A 288 -1.97 19.37 5.56
N TYR A 289 -3.20 19.54 5.09
CA TYR A 289 -3.47 19.50 3.66
C TYR A 289 -2.67 20.56 2.92
N TYR A 290 -2.87 21.84 3.22
CA TYR A 290 -2.28 22.92 2.41
C TYR A 290 -0.75 22.91 2.41
N LYS A 291 -0.13 22.57 3.53
CA LYS A 291 1.33 22.58 3.67
C LYS A 291 2.01 21.36 3.07
N ASP A 292 1.46 20.18 3.31
CA ASP A 292 2.19 18.93 3.11
C ASP A 292 1.56 18.06 2.02
N VAL A 293 0.23 18.00 1.90
CA VAL A 293 -0.47 17.10 0.96
C VAL A 293 -0.83 17.78 -0.36
N ALA A 294 -1.26 19.04 -0.33
CA ALA A 294 -1.62 19.81 -1.52
C ALA A 294 -0.50 19.86 -2.57
N PRO A 295 0.79 20.06 -2.21
CA PRO A 295 1.88 19.98 -3.18
C PRO A 295 1.99 18.60 -3.85
N LEU A 296 1.73 17.52 -3.10
CA LEU A 296 1.79 16.15 -3.62
C LEU A 296 0.62 15.83 -4.54
N VAL A 297 -0.59 16.23 -4.15
CA VAL A 297 -1.80 16.08 -4.96
C VAL A 297 -1.68 16.89 -6.26
N GLN A 298 -1.20 18.12 -6.17
CA GLN A 298 -1.01 18.99 -7.33
C GLN A 298 0.03 18.45 -8.31
N LYS A 299 1.16 17.94 -7.80
CA LYS A 299 2.23 17.36 -8.61
C LYS A 299 1.84 16.03 -9.26
N ASN A 300 1.15 15.16 -8.53
CA ASN A 300 1.02 13.74 -8.90
C ASN A 300 -0.41 13.33 -9.30
N CYS A 301 -1.44 14.04 -8.84
CA CYS A 301 -2.84 13.65 -9.00
C CYS A 301 -3.60 14.59 -9.93
N GLN A 302 -3.43 15.91 -9.80
CA GLN A 302 -4.20 16.92 -10.54
C GLN A 302 -3.93 16.91 -12.05
N VAL A 303 -2.84 16.31 -12.52
CA VAL A 303 -2.60 16.11 -13.96
C VAL A 303 -3.77 15.34 -14.60
N CYS A 304 -4.34 14.37 -13.87
CA CYS A 304 -5.51 13.60 -14.29
C CYS A 304 -6.80 14.09 -13.65
N HIS A 305 -6.77 14.32 -12.33
CA HIS A 305 -7.95 14.58 -11.51
C HIS A 305 -8.27 16.08 -11.45
N ARG A 306 -8.68 16.60 -12.60
CA ARG A 306 -9.07 17.99 -12.81
C ARG A 306 -10.18 18.07 -13.83
N GLN A 307 -10.84 19.22 -13.93
CA GLN A 307 -11.80 19.47 -14.98
C GLN A 307 -11.18 19.24 -16.38
N GLN A 308 -11.88 18.49 -17.23
CA GLN A 308 -11.43 18.05 -18.56
C GLN A 308 -10.16 17.18 -18.56
N GLY A 309 -9.70 16.74 -17.39
CA GLY A 309 -8.68 15.71 -17.27
C GLY A 309 -9.28 14.31 -17.45
N PRO A 310 -8.44 13.29 -17.68
CA PRO A 310 -8.90 11.91 -17.86
C PRO A 310 -9.35 11.22 -16.56
N GLY A 311 -9.14 11.84 -15.39
CA GLY A 311 -9.58 11.29 -14.11
C GLY A 311 -11.12 11.34 -13.98
N PRO A 312 -11.76 10.32 -13.37
CA PRO A 312 -13.22 10.26 -13.29
C PRO A 312 -13.86 11.27 -12.32
N PHE A 313 -13.05 11.94 -11.49
CA PHE A 313 -13.44 12.97 -10.53
C PHE A 313 -12.27 13.92 -10.28
N GLU A 314 -12.55 15.09 -9.71
CA GLU A 314 -11.58 16.14 -9.45
C GLU A 314 -10.89 15.97 -8.08
N LEU A 315 -9.64 16.43 -7.98
CA LEU A 315 -8.84 16.51 -6.74
C LEU A 315 -8.19 17.90 -6.64
N ILE A 316 -8.99 18.94 -6.92
CA ILE A 316 -8.52 20.32 -7.02
C ILE A 316 -8.55 21.02 -5.66
N THR A 317 -9.61 20.80 -4.88
CA THR A 317 -9.83 21.47 -3.60
C THR A 317 -9.50 20.56 -2.42
N PHE A 318 -9.42 21.15 -1.22
CA PHE A 318 -9.33 20.39 0.02
C PHE A 318 -10.49 19.40 0.16
N ASP A 319 -11.72 19.85 -0.04
CA ASP A 319 -12.93 19.04 0.12
C ASP A 319 -12.92 17.83 -0.82
N ASP A 320 -12.47 18.01 -2.07
CA ASP A 320 -12.34 16.91 -3.03
C ASP A 320 -11.38 15.81 -2.51
N VAL A 321 -10.24 16.23 -1.97
CA VAL A 321 -9.19 15.33 -1.49
C VAL A 321 -9.60 14.66 -0.17
N ALA A 322 -10.19 15.43 0.75
CA ALA A 322 -10.70 14.93 2.02
C ALA A 322 -11.84 13.93 1.82
N PHE A 323 -12.79 14.22 0.93
CA PHE A 323 -13.90 13.32 0.59
C PHE A 323 -13.40 11.99 0.01
N ASN A 324 -12.29 12.00 -0.74
CA ASN A 324 -11.72 10.82 -1.37
C ASN A 324 -10.53 10.21 -0.57
N ALA A 325 -10.28 10.65 0.67
CA ALA A 325 -9.08 10.32 1.43
C ALA A 325 -8.82 8.80 1.56
N GLU A 326 -9.83 8.01 1.94
CA GLU A 326 -9.65 6.55 2.08
C GLU A 326 -9.41 5.84 0.74
N LYS A 327 -10.02 6.32 -0.36
CA LYS A 327 -9.72 5.81 -1.70
C LYS A 327 -8.28 6.15 -2.09
N ILE A 328 -7.85 7.37 -1.80
CA ILE A 328 -6.48 7.83 -2.05
C ILE A 328 -5.50 6.94 -1.28
N ARG A 329 -5.74 6.70 0.03
CA ARG A 329 -4.95 5.80 0.87
C ARG A 329 -4.75 4.44 0.19
N GLU A 330 -5.86 3.80 -0.20
CA GLU A 330 -5.84 2.47 -0.81
C GLU A 330 -4.96 2.46 -2.08
N VAL A 331 -5.20 3.39 -3.01
CA VAL A 331 -4.50 3.38 -4.30
C VAL A 331 -3.02 3.76 -4.21
N VAL A 332 -2.63 4.61 -3.25
CA VAL A 332 -1.22 5.01 -3.07
C VAL A 332 -0.41 3.96 -2.33
N ILE A 333 -1.01 3.27 -1.33
CA ILE A 333 -0.37 2.15 -0.63
C ILE A 333 -0.17 0.98 -1.60
N ASP A 334 -1.17 0.65 -2.41
CA ASP A 334 -1.10 -0.39 -3.43
C ASP A 334 -0.21 0.00 -4.63
N ARG A 335 0.26 1.26 -4.68
CA ARG A 335 1.01 1.84 -5.81
C ARG A 335 0.30 1.74 -7.15
N ARG A 336 -1.03 1.71 -7.14
CA ARG A 336 -1.86 1.80 -8.35
C ARG A 336 -1.92 3.22 -8.90
N MET A 337 -1.79 4.21 -8.02
CA MET A 337 -1.77 5.62 -8.37
C MET A 337 -0.54 6.35 -7.81
N PRO A 338 0.06 7.29 -8.55
CA PRO A 338 -0.15 7.52 -9.99
C PRO A 338 0.21 6.27 -10.81
N PRO A 339 -0.49 6.02 -11.94
CA PRO A 339 -0.27 4.82 -12.74
C PRO A 339 1.13 4.89 -13.35
N TRP A 340 1.99 3.93 -12.99
CA TRP A 340 3.35 3.86 -13.49
C TRP A 340 3.88 2.42 -13.48
N HIS A 341 4.15 1.88 -14.66
CA HIS A 341 4.67 0.51 -14.81
C HIS A 341 6.20 0.44 -14.89
N GLY A 342 6.88 1.59 -14.92
CA GLY A 342 8.33 1.66 -15.04
C GLY A 342 9.04 1.38 -13.72
N THR A 343 9.66 0.21 -13.60
CA THR A 343 10.58 -0.09 -12.48
C THR A 343 11.98 -0.32 -13.01
N LEU A 344 12.95 0.44 -12.53
CA LEU A 344 14.37 0.21 -12.82
C LEU A 344 15.03 -0.39 -11.58
N ASN A 345 15.90 -1.39 -11.77
CA ASN A 345 16.75 -1.86 -10.69
C ASN A 345 17.69 -0.69 -10.27
N PRO A 346 17.69 -0.29 -8.98
CA PRO A 346 18.45 0.87 -8.50
C PRO A 346 19.94 0.87 -8.83
N LYS A 347 20.53 -0.31 -9.08
CA LYS A 347 21.93 -0.45 -9.52
C LYS A 347 22.23 0.28 -10.84
N TYR A 348 21.23 0.43 -11.72
CA TYR A 348 21.38 1.02 -13.05
C TYR A 348 20.96 2.49 -13.09
N GLY A 349 20.72 3.12 -11.94
CA GLY A 349 20.41 4.54 -11.82
C GLY A 349 18.92 4.82 -11.59
N LYS A 350 18.49 6.02 -11.98
CA LYS A 350 17.11 6.51 -11.81
C LYS A 350 16.49 6.79 -13.18
N LEU A 351 15.19 6.55 -13.29
CA LEU A 351 14.43 7.00 -14.44
C LEU A 351 14.28 8.52 -14.34
N LEU A 352 14.60 9.26 -15.41
CA LEU A 352 14.50 10.73 -15.45
C LEU A 352 13.08 11.25 -15.16
N ASN A 353 12.08 10.39 -15.31
CA ASN A 353 10.66 10.71 -15.41
C ASN A 353 9.78 9.85 -14.48
N ASP A 354 10.36 9.35 -13.40
CA ASP A 354 9.67 8.50 -12.43
C ASP A 354 8.45 9.21 -11.81
N LYS A 355 7.24 8.75 -12.14
CA LYS A 355 5.98 9.30 -11.62
C LYS A 355 5.52 8.60 -10.33
N ARG A 356 6.27 7.64 -9.79
CA ARG A 356 5.91 6.96 -8.56
C ARG A 356 6.01 7.93 -7.38
N LEU A 357 5.07 7.80 -6.46
CA LEU A 357 5.24 8.37 -5.13
C LEU A 357 6.39 7.65 -4.41
N SER A 358 7.31 8.44 -3.88
CA SER A 358 8.33 7.97 -2.94
C SER A 358 7.67 7.46 -1.64
N LYS A 359 8.43 6.69 -0.87
CA LYS A 359 7.95 6.18 0.43
C LYS A 359 7.51 7.31 1.35
N ASP A 360 8.31 8.37 1.44
CA ASP A 360 8.03 9.55 2.28
C ASP A 360 6.78 10.32 1.81
N GLU A 361 6.55 10.43 0.49
CA GLU A 361 5.34 11.06 -0.05
C GLU A 361 4.09 10.22 0.31
N ILE A 362 4.14 8.89 0.18
CA ILE A 362 3.05 8.00 0.60
C ILE A 362 2.80 8.13 2.10
N GLU A 363 3.86 8.07 2.92
CA GLU A 363 3.76 8.20 4.38
C GLU A 363 3.17 9.55 4.79
N THR A 364 3.51 10.63 4.09
CA THR A 364 2.94 11.97 4.34
C THR A 364 1.43 11.98 4.08
N ILE A 365 0.99 11.46 2.95
CA ILE A 365 -0.44 11.36 2.61
C ILE A 365 -1.16 10.49 3.65
N VAL A 366 -0.63 9.30 3.94
CA VAL A 366 -1.21 8.37 4.93
C VAL A 366 -1.27 8.96 6.33
N ALA A 367 -0.22 9.67 6.77
CA ALA A 367 -0.18 10.31 8.08
C ALA A 367 -1.20 11.44 8.20
N TRP A 368 -1.42 12.22 7.14
CA TRP A 368 -2.48 13.22 7.10
C TRP A 368 -3.86 12.60 7.25
N ILE A 369 -4.13 11.48 6.56
CA ILE A 369 -5.43 10.78 6.63
C ILE A 369 -5.61 10.14 8.02
N ASP A 370 -4.57 9.47 8.55
CA ASP A 370 -4.57 8.91 9.92
C ASP A 370 -4.82 10.00 10.98
N GLY A 371 -4.32 11.21 10.74
CA GLY A 371 -4.52 12.39 11.58
C GLY A 371 -5.90 13.06 11.45
N GLY A 372 -6.83 12.49 10.69
CA GLY A 372 -8.17 13.03 10.49
C GLY A 372 -8.28 14.08 9.39
N SER A 373 -7.34 14.08 8.43
CA SER A 373 -7.36 14.93 7.25
C SER A 373 -7.44 16.43 7.54
N ALA A 374 -6.65 16.91 8.51
CA ALA A 374 -6.63 18.32 8.90
C ALA A 374 -6.31 19.26 7.72
N GLU A 375 -7.15 20.27 7.49
CA GLU A 375 -7.00 21.21 6.37
C GLU A 375 -5.72 22.05 6.50
N GLY A 376 -5.44 22.57 7.69
CA GLY A 376 -4.32 23.49 7.94
C GLY A 376 -4.60 24.91 7.47
N ASN A 377 -3.53 25.73 7.36
CA ASN A 377 -3.66 27.12 6.95
C ASN A 377 -3.57 27.27 5.44
N LYS A 378 -4.57 27.87 4.82
CA LYS A 378 -4.63 28.12 3.38
C LYS A 378 -3.48 28.97 2.85
N SER A 379 -2.83 29.79 3.69
CA SER A 379 -1.64 30.55 3.29
C SER A 379 -0.41 29.66 3.03
N ASP A 380 -0.40 28.44 3.54
CA ASP A 380 0.69 27.47 3.30
C ASP A 380 0.52 26.73 1.97
N ALA A 381 -0.59 26.96 1.26
CA ALA A 381 -0.91 26.27 0.01
C ALA A 381 0.11 26.60 -1.09
N PRO A 382 0.53 25.61 -1.91
CA PRO A 382 1.26 25.90 -3.12
C PRO A 382 0.40 26.78 -4.06
N PRO A 383 1.02 27.64 -4.89
CA PRO A 383 0.29 28.36 -5.93
C PRO A 383 -0.43 27.37 -6.85
N PRO A 384 -1.72 27.55 -7.18
CA PRO A 384 -2.43 26.65 -8.07
C PRO A 384 -1.74 26.50 -9.43
N VAL A 385 -1.60 25.27 -9.93
CA VAL A 385 -1.10 25.04 -11.29
C VAL A 385 -2.15 25.53 -12.30
N ARG A 386 -1.68 26.30 -13.27
CA ARG A 386 -2.44 26.63 -14.47
C ARG A 386 -2.19 25.58 -15.52
N TRP A 387 -3.22 24.84 -15.88
CA TRP A 387 -3.19 23.89 -16.98
C TRP A 387 -3.51 24.62 -18.28
N PRO A 388 -2.80 24.33 -19.39
CA PRO A 388 -3.18 24.86 -20.69
C PRO A 388 -4.64 24.53 -20.98
N ALA A 389 -5.37 25.48 -21.56
CA ALA A 389 -6.71 25.17 -22.05
C ALA A 389 -6.61 24.01 -23.06
N HIS A 390 -7.61 23.13 -23.15
CA HIS A 390 -7.56 22.00 -24.10
C HIS A 390 -7.26 22.45 -25.55
N ALA A 391 -7.71 23.65 -25.91
CA ALA A 391 -7.43 24.29 -27.19
C ALA A 391 -5.96 24.75 -27.38
N GLU A 392 -5.22 25.02 -26.31
CA GLU A 392 -3.83 25.51 -26.34
C GLU A 392 -2.82 24.37 -26.41
N TRP A 393 -1.84 24.49 -27.31
CA TRP A 393 -0.79 23.49 -27.48
C TRP A 393 0.35 23.70 -26.49
N ALA A 394 0.73 22.65 -25.76
CA ALA A 394 1.86 22.65 -24.84
C ALA A 394 3.21 22.85 -25.55
N ILE A 395 3.31 22.45 -26.83
CA ILE A 395 4.49 22.75 -27.67
C ILE A 395 4.57 24.23 -28.12
N GLY A 396 3.60 25.08 -27.74
CA GLY A 396 3.45 26.45 -28.24
C GLY A 396 2.76 26.47 -29.60
N LYS A 397 2.90 27.58 -30.35
CA LYS A 397 2.23 27.72 -31.66
C LYS A 397 2.68 26.59 -32.62
N PRO A 398 1.76 25.77 -33.14
CA PRO A 398 2.12 24.72 -34.08
C PRO A 398 2.29 25.29 -35.50
N ASP A 399 3.18 24.69 -36.28
CA ASP A 399 3.33 25.00 -37.70
C ASP A 399 2.32 24.23 -38.55
N PHE A 400 1.90 23.05 -38.09
CA PHE A 400 0.89 22.24 -38.76
C PHE A 400 0.08 21.42 -37.75
N VAL A 401 -1.21 21.19 -38.04
CA VAL A 401 -2.09 20.31 -37.27
C VAL A 401 -2.78 19.32 -38.21
N TYR A 402 -2.57 18.02 -37.98
CA TYR A 402 -3.27 16.92 -38.64
C TYR A 402 -4.38 16.40 -37.73
N ARG A 403 -5.51 16.00 -38.31
CA ARG A 403 -6.69 15.46 -37.60
C ARG A 403 -7.05 14.11 -38.19
N LEU A 404 -7.78 13.29 -37.43
CA LEU A 404 -8.43 12.13 -38.03
C LEU A 404 -9.32 12.59 -39.21
N PRO A 405 -9.40 11.82 -40.32
CA PRO A 405 -10.10 12.25 -41.52
C PRO A 405 -11.59 12.56 -41.30
N ALA A 406 -12.23 11.85 -40.36
CA ALA A 406 -13.61 12.07 -39.95
C ALA A 406 -13.78 11.81 -38.45
N PRO A 407 -14.78 12.42 -37.79
CA PRO A 407 -15.15 12.06 -36.42
C PRO A 407 -15.51 10.58 -36.31
N PHE A 408 -14.95 9.89 -35.33
CA PHE A 408 -15.29 8.51 -35.03
C PHE A 408 -16.39 8.45 -33.98
N GLN A 409 -17.41 7.62 -34.22
CA GLN A 409 -18.52 7.41 -33.28
C GLN A 409 -18.13 6.36 -32.24
N VAL A 410 -18.04 6.78 -30.98
CA VAL A 410 -17.83 5.89 -29.84
C VAL A 410 -19.20 5.53 -29.24
N PRO A 411 -19.55 4.24 -29.16
CA PRO A 411 -20.81 3.82 -28.56
C PRO A 411 -20.86 4.16 -27.07
N LYS A 412 -22.08 4.20 -26.51
CA LYS A 412 -22.28 4.46 -25.07
C LYS A 412 -21.58 3.42 -24.18
N SER A 413 -21.62 2.15 -24.56
CA SER A 413 -21.16 1.01 -23.75
C SER A 413 -20.54 -0.08 -24.61
N GLY A 414 -19.82 -1.02 -23.99
CA GLY A 414 -19.18 -2.16 -24.64
C GLY A 414 -17.66 -1.99 -24.77
N THR A 415 -17.03 -2.89 -25.52
CA THR A 415 -15.60 -2.86 -25.83
C THR A 415 -15.42 -2.62 -27.33
N LEU A 416 -14.42 -1.81 -27.69
CA LEU A 416 -14.02 -1.64 -29.08
C LEU A 416 -12.64 -2.22 -29.28
N GLU A 417 -12.46 -2.90 -30.41
CA GLU A 417 -11.13 -3.19 -30.92
C GLU A 417 -10.39 -1.88 -31.23
N TYR A 418 -9.07 -1.97 -31.34
CA TYR A 418 -8.24 -0.85 -31.78
C TYR A 418 -8.71 -0.33 -33.14
N GLN A 419 -8.79 1.00 -33.24
CA GLN A 419 -9.19 1.69 -34.45
C GLN A 419 -7.96 2.32 -35.10
N PHE A 420 -7.83 2.17 -36.41
CA PHE A 420 -6.68 2.70 -37.14
C PHE A 420 -7.14 3.71 -38.18
N PHE A 421 -6.60 4.92 -38.10
CA PHE A 421 -6.96 6.01 -39.00
C PHE A 421 -5.72 6.51 -39.72
N ARG A 422 -5.75 6.44 -41.04
CA ARG A 422 -4.70 6.92 -41.92
C ARG A 422 -4.91 8.40 -42.23
N VAL A 423 -3.88 9.21 -42.03
CA VAL A 423 -3.82 10.61 -42.44
C VAL A 423 -2.66 10.77 -43.42
N ARG A 424 -2.97 11.15 -44.66
CA ARG A 424 -1.98 11.32 -45.71
C ARG A 424 -1.18 12.60 -45.49
N LEU A 425 0.15 12.52 -45.62
CA LEU A 425 1.04 13.69 -45.52
C LEU A 425 1.44 14.24 -46.89
N ASP A 426 1.50 13.37 -47.91
CA ASP A 426 1.78 13.71 -49.31
C ASP A 426 3.06 14.52 -49.54
N TYR A 427 4.10 14.29 -48.72
CA TYR A 427 5.41 14.91 -48.90
C TYR A 427 6.25 14.17 -49.95
N ASP A 428 6.84 14.92 -50.88
CA ASP A 428 7.79 14.45 -51.91
C ASP A 428 9.26 14.49 -51.44
N ARG A 429 9.51 15.09 -50.28
CA ARG A 429 10.80 15.18 -49.60
C ARG A 429 10.66 14.89 -48.11
N ASP A 430 11.76 14.45 -47.51
CA ASP A 430 11.83 14.23 -46.08
C ASP A 430 11.56 15.55 -45.33
N ARG A 431 10.93 15.44 -44.16
CA ARG A 431 10.64 16.55 -43.26
C ARG A 431 11.16 16.24 -41.88
N TRP A 432 11.52 17.26 -41.11
CA TRP A 432 12.02 17.08 -39.75
C TRP A 432 11.22 17.94 -38.79
N PHE A 433 10.80 17.37 -37.67
CA PHE A 433 10.13 18.12 -36.60
C PHE A 433 10.98 18.15 -35.33
N ARG A 434 10.94 19.28 -34.65
CA ARG A 434 11.59 19.50 -33.35
C ARG A 434 10.60 19.47 -32.19
N ALA A 435 9.30 19.51 -32.46
CA ALA A 435 8.27 19.26 -31.46
C ALA A 435 7.04 18.58 -32.08
N VAL A 436 6.38 17.75 -31.28
CA VAL A 436 5.14 17.03 -31.64
C VAL A 436 4.21 16.98 -30.44
N GLU A 437 2.91 17.14 -30.67
CA GLU A 437 1.90 16.97 -29.63
C GLU A 437 0.68 16.22 -30.13
N VAL A 438 0.33 15.09 -29.50
CA VAL A 438 -0.91 14.34 -29.78
C VAL A 438 -1.98 14.74 -28.78
N LYS A 439 -3.20 15.04 -29.26
CA LYS A 439 -4.35 15.39 -28.43
C LYS A 439 -5.57 14.53 -28.74
N PRO A 440 -6.24 13.99 -27.71
CA PRO A 440 -7.57 13.41 -27.88
C PRO A 440 -8.56 14.52 -28.22
N GLY A 441 -9.44 14.27 -29.19
CA GLY A 441 -10.56 15.17 -29.48
C GLY A 441 -11.59 15.12 -28.35
N ASN A 442 -11.80 13.94 -27.77
CA ASN A 442 -12.63 13.69 -26.61
C ASN A 442 -11.89 12.84 -25.56
N PRO A 443 -11.30 13.49 -24.52
CA PRO A 443 -10.54 12.79 -23.49
C PRO A 443 -11.38 11.86 -22.60
N GLU A 444 -12.72 11.94 -22.64
CA GLU A 444 -13.57 11.03 -21.86
C GLU A 444 -13.63 9.61 -22.43
N VAL A 445 -13.33 9.44 -23.72
CA VAL A 445 -13.47 8.14 -24.42
C VAL A 445 -12.19 7.65 -25.08
N VAL A 446 -11.21 8.51 -25.31
CA VAL A 446 -9.89 8.11 -25.82
C VAL A 446 -9.04 7.59 -24.67
N HIS A 447 -8.75 6.29 -24.68
CA HIS A 447 -7.94 5.65 -23.63
C HIS A 447 -6.44 5.66 -23.97
N HIS A 448 -6.04 5.61 -25.23
CA HIS A 448 -4.69 5.99 -25.66
C HIS A 448 -4.63 6.14 -27.19
N ILE A 449 -3.58 6.81 -27.67
CA ILE A 449 -3.26 6.95 -29.09
C ILE A 449 -1.79 6.60 -29.28
N SER A 450 -1.48 5.72 -30.24
CA SER A 450 -0.13 5.54 -30.76
C SER A 450 -0.06 6.15 -32.16
N LEU A 451 0.92 7.03 -32.39
CA LEU A 451 1.13 7.70 -33.67
C LEU A 451 2.32 7.09 -34.41
N HIS A 452 2.02 6.45 -35.53
CA HIS A 452 3.01 5.76 -36.36
C HIS A 452 3.26 6.48 -37.68
N LEU A 453 4.48 6.35 -38.20
CA LEU A 453 4.80 6.63 -39.59
C LEU A 453 4.84 5.32 -40.38
N ALA A 454 4.08 5.27 -41.47
CA ALA A 454 4.06 4.15 -42.41
C ALA A 454 4.19 4.66 -43.86
N PRO A 455 4.78 3.90 -44.79
CA PRO A 455 4.88 4.31 -46.20
C PRO A 455 3.50 4.55 -46.84
N SER A 456 3.34 5.65 -47.60
CA SER A 456 2.09 6.07 -48.25
C SER A 456 1.62 5.14 -49.38
N GLN A 457 2.44 4.19 -49.84
CA GLN A 457 2.15 3.38 -51.03
C GLN A 457 1.20 2.19 -50.78
N SER A 458 0.74 1.96 -49.56
CA SER A 458 -0.29 0.94 -49.31
C SER A 458 -1.67 1.61 -49.22
N ASP A 459 -2.56 1.38 -50.20
CA ASP A 459 -4.01 1.62 -50.03
C ASP A 459 -4.67 0.61 -49.07
N GLN A 460 -3.84 -0.07 -48.29
CA GLN A 460 -4.22 -1.05 -47.31
C GLN A 460 -4.97 -0.38 -46.16
N LYS A 461 -6.17 -0.90 -45.87
CA LYS A 461 -6.84 -0.61 -44.62
C LYS A 461 -6.06 -1.27 -43.49
N TYR A 462 -5.79 -0.51 -42.44
CA TYR A 462 -5.22 -1.04 -41.21
C TYR A 462 -6.38 -1.57 -40.35
N ASP A 463 -6.47 -2.89 -40.22
CA ASP A 463 -7.27 -3.60 -39.22
C ASP A 463 -6.33 -4.30 -38.22
N GLY A 464 -6.86 -5.05 -37.25
CA GLY A 464 -6.03 -5.69 -36.21
C GLY A 464 -4.92 -6.60 -36.77
N PHE A 465 -5.16 -7.31 -37.87
CA PHE A 465 -4.14 -8.17 -38.48
C PHE A 465 -3.13 -7.39 -39.31
N ALA A 466 -3.59 -6.42 -40.11
CA ALA A 466 -2.70 -5.53 -40.85
C ALA A 466 -1.82 -4.68 -39.91
N ALA A 467 -2.36 -4.20 -38.79
CA ALA A 467 -1.59 -3.52 -37.75
C ALA A 467 -0.49 -4.43 -37.17
N MET A 468 -0.81 -5.69 -36.87
CA MET A 468 0.17 -6.67 -36.42
C MET A 468 1.31 -6.89 -37.42
N LEU A 469 1.02 -6.97 -38.71
CA LEU A 469 2.02 -7.12 -39.75
C LEU A 469 2.86 -5.85 -39.94
N PHE A 470 2.22 -4.70 -40.15
CA PHE A 470 2.87 -3.49 -40.66
C PHE A 470 3.25 -2.47 -39.59
N LEU A 471 2.51 -2.40 -38.48
CA LEU A 471 2.84 -1.49 -37.37
C LEU A 471 3.76 -2.15 -36.35
N TYR A 472 3.54 -3.42 -36.02
CA TYR A 472 4.33 -4.13 -35.02
C TYR A 472 5.50 -4.94 -35.59
N GLY A 473 5.60 -5.03 -36.92
CA GLY A 473 6.76 -5.59 -37.60
C GLY A 473 6.85 -7.11 -37.56
N LEU A 474 5.72 -7.82 -37.49
CA LEU A 474 5.70 -9.29 -37.67
C LEU A 474 6.18 -9.71 -39.08
N ASN A 475 6.16 -8.79 -40.06
CA ASN A 475 6.73 -8.98 -41.39
C ASN A 475 8.25 -8.65 -41.46
N GLY A 476 8.89 -8.26 -40.36
CA GLY A 476 10.30 -7.86 -40.30
C GLY A 476 10.55 -6.35 -40.45
N GLU A 477 9.53 -5.54 -40.78
CA GLU A 477 9.63 -4.08 -40.89
C GLU A 477 8.61 -3.41 -39.95
N ARG A 478 9.11 -2.74 -38.91
CA ARG A 478 8.26 -2.07 -37.92
C ARG A 478 8.04 -0.61 -38.29
N ALA A 479 6.78 -0.16 -38.36
CA ALA A 479 6.46 1.26 -38.45
C ALA A 479 7.10 2.06 -37.31
N GLN A 480 7.53 3.28 -37.62
CA GLN A 480 8.17 4.13 -36.62
C GLN A 480 7.10 4.78 -35.74
N VAL A 481 7.08 4.46 -34.45
CA VAL A 481 6.28 5.21 -33.47
C VAL A 481 6.97 6.55 -33.22
N ILE A 482 6.29 7.65 -33.54
CA ILE A 482 6.85 9.00 -33.39
C ILE A 482 6.30 9.75 -32.18
N ASN A 483 5.09 9.41 -31.73
CA ASN A 483 4.54 9.95 -30.50
C ASN A 483 3.38 9.07 -29.99
N ASP A 484 2.91 9.37 -28.79
CA ASP A 484 1.82 8.66 -28.13
C ASP A 484 1.04 9.62 -27.20
N PHE A 485 -0.21 9.29 -26.93
CA PHE A 485 -1.01 9.89 -25.87
C PHE A 485 -1.47 8.77 -24.95
N VAL A 486 -1.13 8.89 -23.67
CA VAL A 486 -1.63 8.05 -22.60
C VAL A 486 -2.22 8.97 -21.52
N PRO A 487 -3.43 8.70 -21.01
CA PRO A 487 -4.03 9.46 -19.92
C PRO A 487 -3.10 9.65 -18.73
N GLY A 488 -2.91 10.91 -18.34
CA GLY A 488 -2.01 11.29 -17.24
C GLY A 488 -0.56 11.44 -17.62
N ASP A 489 -0.22 11.11 -18.86
CA ASP A 489 1.11 11.38 -19.38
C ASP A 489 1.25 12.83 -19.84
N THR A 490 2.37 13.45 -19.46
CA THR A 490 2.80 14.76 -19.93
C THR A 490 3.66 14.65 -21.20
N TYR A 491 4.05 13.44 -21.62
CA TYR A 491 4.85 13.20 -22.84
C TYR A 491 4.03 13.18 -24.12
N ASN A 492 2.72 13.40 -24.06
CA ASN A 492 1.95 13.60 -25.29
C ASN A 492 2.44 14.82 -26.07
N ALA A 493 3.07 15.80 -25.40
CA ALA A 493 3.83 16.90 -25.98
C ALA A 493 5.35 16.67 -25.79
N LYS A 494 6.08 16.55 -26.90
CA LYS A 494 7.55 16.38 -26.91
C LYS A 494 8.19 17.54 -27.64
N THR A 495 9.17 18.19 -27.00
CA THR A 495 10.08 19.14 -27.64
C THR A 495 11.49 18.58 -27.51
N TYR A 496 12.16 18.42 -28.64
CA TYR A 496 13.53 17.89 -28.71
C TYR A 496 14.55 19.01 -28.47
N PRO A 497 15.74 18.70 -27.94
CA PRO A 497 16.85 19.65 -27.84
C PRO A 497 17.14 20.35 -29.19
N PRO A 498 17.69 21.58 -29.18
CA PRO A 498 17.90 22.36 -30.41
C PRO A 498 18.68 21.62 -31.52
N GLU A 499 19.60 20.74 -31.14
CA GLU A 499 20.44 19.92 -32.01
C GLU A 499 19.81 18.56 -32.43
N GLN A 500 18.53 18.33 -32.10
CA GLN A 500 17.82 17.08 -32.39
C GLN A 500 16.51 17.34 -33.13
N ALA A 501 16.22 16.50 -34.11
CA ALA A 501 14.94 16.46 -34.79
C ALA A 501 14.58 15.03 -35.20
N VAL A 502 13.29 14.77 -35.39
CA VAL A 502 12.78 13.48 -35.86
C VAL A 502 12.42 13.59 -37.33
N ARG A 503 12.96 12.67 -38.13
CA ARG A 503 12.71 12.58 -39.57
C ARG A 503 11.35 11.92 -39.85
N ILE A 504 10.56 12.57 -40.69
CA ILE A 504 9.42 12.03 -41.42
C ILE A 504 9.91 11.76 -42.85
N PRO A 505 10.08 10.49 -43.27
CA PRO A 505 10.48 10.19 -44.64
C PRO A 505 9.44 10.67 -45.64
N LYS A 506 9.87 11.09 -46.84
CA LYS A 506 8.97 11.34 -47.97
C LYS A 506 8.08 10.13 -48.25
N HIS A 507 6.90 10.37 -48.79
CA HIS A 507 5.90 9.33 -49.07
C HIS A 507 5.61 8.46 -47.83
N SER A 508 5.46 9.11 -46.67
CA SER A 508 4.95 8.48 -45.45
C SER A 508 3.62 9.10 -45.05
N ASP A 509 2.78 8.32 -44.39
CA ASP A 509 1.52 8.72 -43.78
C ASP A 509 1.56 8.53 -42.28
N LEU A 510 0.66 9.23 -41.61
CA LEU A 510 0.41 9.03 -40.18
C LEU A 510 -0.67 7.98 -40.00
N ILE A 511 -0.41 7.00 -39.14
CA ILE A 511 -1.42 6.07 -38.66
C ILE A 511 -1.70 6.38 -37.18
N PHE A 512 -2.92 6.84 -36.91
CA PHE A 512 -3.45 6.95 -35.56
C PHE A 512 -4.03 5.59 -35.18
N GLU A 513 -3.34 4.89 -34.31
CA GLU A 513 -3.86 3.73 -33.60
C GLU A 513 -4.52 4.22 -32.32
N VAL A 514 -5.85 4.14 -32.24
CA VAL A 514 -6.64 4.67 -31.12
C VAL A 514 -7.37 3.55 -30.42
N HIS A 515 -7.20 3.47 -29.11
CA HIS A 515 -8.01 2.60 -28.26
C HIS A 515 -9.04 3.45 -27.52
N TYR A 516 -10.31 3.11 -27.71
CA TYR A 516 -11.45 3.79 -27.08
C TYR A 516 -11.98 2.99 -25.90
N THR A 517 -12.41 3.68 -24.85
CA THR A 517 -13.15 3.09 -23.72
C THR A 517 -14.46 3.86 -23.56
N PRO A 518 -15.61 3.27 -23.91
CA PRO A 518 -16.92 3.89 -23.70
C PRO A 518 -17.13 4.34 -22.24
N ASN A 519 -17.66 5.56 -22.06
CA ASN A 519 -17.84 6.16 -20.74
C ASN A 519 -19.14 5.72 -20.02
N ASN A 520 -19.96 4.86 -20.64
CA ASN A 520 -21.25 4.39 -20.15
C ASN A 520 -22.31 5.48 -19.89
N ARG A 521 -22.06 6.74 -20.29
CA ARG A 521 -23.01 7.86 -20.13
C ARG A 521 -23.84 8.06 -21.40
N ALA A 522 -23.17 8.31 -22.52
CA ALA A 522 -23.80 8.56 -23.81
C ALA A 522 -22.88 8.13 -24.96
N ALA A 523 -23.46 7.84 -26.13
CA ALA A 523 -22.68 7.74 -27.35
C ALA A 523 -22.14 9.14 -27.69
N THR A 524 -20.90 9.20 -28.15
CA THR A 524 -20.20 10.46 -28.41
C THR A 524 -19.21 10.30 -29.55
N THR A 525 -18.58 11.39 -29.97
CA THR A 525 -17.57 11.37 -31.03
C THR A 525 -16.20 11.71 -30.51
N ASP A 526 -15.17 11.17 -31.15
CA ASP A 526 -13.80 11.65 -31.05
C ASP A 526 -13.30 12.15 -32.40
N GLN A 527 -12.54 13.25 -32.37
CA GLN A 527 -11.70 13.66 -33.49
C GLN A 527 -10.33 14.14 -32.97
N SER A 528 -9.55 13.21 -32.43
CA SER A 528 -8.13 13.35 -32.14
C SER A 528 -7.27 13.94 -33.26
N MET A 529 -6.17 14.54 -32.85
CA MET A 529 -5.30 15.35 -33.69
C MET A 529 -3.85 15.30 -33.22
N VAL A 530 -2.92 15.68 -34.11
CA VAL A 530 -1.51 15.88 -33.79
C VAL A 530 -1.03 17.22 -34.34
N ALA A 531 -0.22 17.93 -33.58
CA ALA A 531 0.47 19.13 -33.99
C ALA A 531 1.98 18.92 -34.11
N PHE A 532 2.62 19.65 -35.02
CA PHE A 532 4.08 19.65 -35.21
C PHE A 532 4.63 21.08 -35.19
N GLN A 533 5.86 21.22 -34.67
CA GLN A 533 6.77 22.31 -35.00
C GLN A 533 7.93 21.77 -35.83
N TRP A 534 8.12 22.34 -37.01
CA TRP A 534 9.16 21.90 -37.93
C TRP A 534 10.54 22.37 -37.45
N ALA A 535 11.55 21.54 -37.70
CA ALA A 535 12.94 21.93 -37.55
C ALA A 535 13.33 22.88 -38.70
N ALA A 536 14.21 23.84 -38.42
CA ALA A 536 14.69 24.78 -39.43
C ALA A 536 15.63 24.10 -40.46
N ALA A 537 16.28 23.01 -40.06
CA ALA A 537 17.19 22.21 -40.87
C ALA A 537 17.10 20.71 -40.47
N PRO A 538 17.56 19.79 -41.34
CA PRO A 538 17.66 18.35 -41.06
C PRO A 538 18.50 17.97 -39.85
#